data_AF-A0A5S3QSL3-F1
#
_entry.id   AF-A0A5S3QSL3-F1
#
_cell.length_a   1.000
_cell.length_b   1.000
_cell.length_c   1.000
_cell.angle_alpha   90.00
_cell.angle_beta   90.00
_cell.angle_gamma   90.00
#
_symmetry.space_group_name_H-M   'P 1'
#
loop_
_entity.id
_entity.type
_entity.pdbx_description
1 polymer ?
#
loop_
_entity_poly.entity_id
_entity_poly.type
_entity_poly.pdbx_seq_one_letter_code
_entity_poly.pdbx_strand_id
1 'polypeptide(L)'
;MDIQINKSGSWITVESNVDVSTPNIALTQFVSEMYGTTDFRVQLTESEILKARAVSYRNESDNALLELLCDEVLPQLSSQLTAETADKLNTCLAARLEIKQRYPKPA
;
A
#
# COMPACT_ATOMS: atom_id res chain seq x y z
N MET A 1 2.11 10.39 -12.34
CA MET A 1 2.73 11.48 -11.57
C MET A 1 3.32 12.45 -12.56
N ASP A 2 3.55 13.69 -12.14
CA ASP A 2 4.13 14.72 -12.97
C ASP A 2 5.56 15.00 -12.52
N ILE A 3 6.47 15.19 -13.46
CA ILE A 3 7.84 15.64 -13.19
C ILE A 3 7.86 17.16 -13.32
N GLN A 4 8.34 17.82 -12.28
CA GLN A 4 8.55 19.26 -12.26
C GLN A 4 10.03 19.57 -12.08
N ILE A 5 10.54 20.53 -12.84
CA ILE A 5 11.89 21.07 -12.66
C ILE A 5 11.83 22.51 -12.17
N ASN A 6 12.87 22.94 -11.46
CA ASN A 6 13.01 24.32 -11.05
C ASN A 6 13.57 25.16 -12.20
N LYS A 7 12.80 26.15 -12.64
CA LYS A 7 13.24 27.17 -13.60
C LYS A 7 13.09 28.53 -12.95
N SER A 8 14.22 29.16 -12.66
CA SER A 8 14.28 30.52 -12.11
C SER A 8 13.47 30.71 -10.83
N GLY A 9 13.50 29.72 -9.93
CA GLY A 9 12.79 29.76 -8.64
C GLY A 9 11.33 29.30 -8.71
N SER A 10 10.84 28.89 -9.88
CA SER A 10 9.48 28.37 -10.07
C SER A 10 9.52 26.91 -10.54
N TRP A 11 8.67 26.07 -9.95
CA TRP A 11 8.51 24.68 -10.35
C TRP A 11 7.55 24.61 -11.54
N ILE A 12 8.02 24.02 -12.65
CA ILE A 12 7.25 23.90 -13.89
C ILE A 12 7.14 22.43 -14.26
N THR A 13 5.92 21.97 -14.55
CA THR A 13 5.69 20.62 -15.08
C THR A 13 6.31 20.50 -16.46
N VAL A 14 7.19 19.50 -16.62
CA VAL A 14 7.87 19.20 -17.88
C VAL A 14 7.46 17.87 -18.46
N GLU A 15 7.01 16.93 -17.63
CA GLU A 15 6.37 15.69 -18.06
C GLU A 15 5.16 15.41 -17.20
N SER A 16 4.10 14.92 -17.83
CA SER A 16 2.84 14.56 -17.18
C SER A 16 2.54 13.08 -17.34
N ASN A 17 1.79 12.51 -16.40
CA ASN A 17 1.35 11.11 -16.46
C ASN A 17 2.49 10.08 -16.51
N VAL A 18 3.63 10.39 -15.90
CA VAL A 18 4.74 9.45 -15.71
C VAL A 18 4.30 8.33 -14.77
N ASP A 19 4.74 7.10 -15.02
CA ASP A 19 4.41 5.95 -14.17
C ASP A 19 5.03 6.10 -12.78
N VAL A 20 4.21 6.01 -11.72
CA VAL A 20 4.63 6.07 -10.32
C VAL A 20 5.60 4.97 -9.89
N SER A 21 5.65 3.88 -10.65
CA SER A 21 6.60 2.78 -10.42
C SER A 21 7.99 3.05 -11.02
N THR A 22 8.17 4.15 -11.76
CA THR A 22 9.45 4.51 -12.37
C THR A 22 10.51 4.76 -11.29
N PRO A 23 11.64 4.02 -11.29
CA PRO A 23 12.68 4.19 -10.28
C PRO A 23 13.28 5.59 -10.30
N ASN A 24 13.61 6.14 -9.12
CA ASN A 24 14.18 7.49 -9.00
C ASN A 24 15.48 7.69 -9.80
N ILE A 25 16.28 6.63 -9.95
CA ILE A 25 17.51 6.65 -10.76
C ILE A 25 17.18 6.91 -12.23
N ALA A 26 16.17 6.22 -12.76
CA ALA A 26 15.73 6.39 -14.14
C ALA A 26 15.15 7.79 -14.38
N LEU A 27 14.38 8.32 -13.41
CA LEU A 27 13.88 9.70 -13.44
C LEU A 27 15.03 10.71 -13.46
N THR A 28 16.02 10.54 -12.59
CA THR A 28 17.17 11.44 -12.49
C THR A 28 17.97 11.45 -13.79
N GLN A 29 18.23 10.26 -14.37
CA GLN A 29 18.91 10.14 -15.65
C GLN A 29 18.12 10.84 -16.77
N PHE A 30 16.81 10.55 -16.87
CA PHE A 30 15.93 11.17 -17.86
C PHE A 30 15.93 12.70 -17.76
N VAL A 31 15.75 13.26 -16.55
CA VAL A 31 15.72 14.72 -16.36
C VAL A 31 17.07 15.35 -16.69
N SER A 32 18.18 14.69 -16.30
CA SER A 32 19.52 15.15 -16.64
C SER A 32 19.76 15.18 -18.15
N GLU A 33 19.33 14.14 -18.87
CA GLU A 33 19.52 14.02 -20.32
C GLU A 33 18.63 15.00 -21.10
N MET A 34 17.36 15.16 -20.70
CA MET A 34 16.38 15.96 -21.45
C MET A 34 16.39 17.45 -21.09
N TYR A 35 16.69 17.79 -19.82
CA TYR A 35 16.56 19.16 -19.32
C TYR A 35 17.86 19.71 -18.72
N GLY A 36 18.95 18.93 -18.71
CA GLY A 36 20.26 19.38 -18.26
C GLY A 36 20.33 19.72 -16.77
N THR A 37 19.44 19.14 -15.95
CA THR A 37 19.37 19.38 -14.51
C THR A 37 19.05 18.09 -13.76
N THR A 38 19.44 18.02 -12.49
CA THR A 38 18.99 16.99 -11.56
C THR A 38 18.08 17.55 -10.47
N ASP A 39 17.78 18.86 -10.52
CA ASP A 39 16.87 19.53 -9.60
C ASP A 39 15.42 19.37 -10.10
N PHE A 40 14.81 18.24 -9.73
CA PHE A 40 13.43 17.93 -10.03
C PHE A 40 12.67 17.46 -8.79
N ARG A 41 11.35 17.60 -8.84
CA ARG A 41 10.43 16.99 -7.90
C ARG A 41 9.34 16.25 -8.65
N VAL A 42 8.78 15.26 -7.98
CA VAL A 42 7.64 14.50 -8.48
C VAL A 42 6.38 15.00 -7.77
N GLN A 43 5.35 15.35 -8.54
CA GLN A 43 4.04 15.68 -8.02
C GLN A 43 3.05 14.58 -8.38
N LEU A 44 2.43 13.95 -7.37
CA LEU A 44 1.35 13.00 -7.62
C LEU A 44 0.12 13.72 -8.15
N THR A 45 -0.57 13.11 -9.11
CA THR A 45 -1.85 13.64 -9.60
C THR A 45 -2.95 13.37 -8.58
N GLU A 46 -4.03 14.14 -8.65
CA GLU A 46 -5.20 13.93 -7.77
C GLU A 46 -5.76 12.51 -7.89
N SER A 47 -5.81 11.96 -9.11
CA SER A 47 -6.25 10.58 -9.37
C SER A 47 -5.37 9.54 -8.68
N GLU A 48 -4.05 9.76 -8.62
CA GLU A 48 -3.11 8.87 -7.94
C GLU A 48 -3.25 8.93 -6.42
N ILE A 49 -3.44 10.13 -5.88
CA ILE A 49 -3.72 10.34 -4.45
C ILE A 49 -5.03 9.64 -4.07
N LEU A 50 -6.08 9.78 -4.87
CA LEU A 50 -7.37 9.12 -4.64
C LEU A 50 -7.24 7.59 -4.71
N LYS A 51 -6.47 7.06 -5.68
CA LYS A 51 -6.21 5.62 -5.80
C LYS A 51 -5.45 5.08 -4.59
N ALA A 52 -4.41 5.77 -4.14
CA ALA A 52 -3.65 5.39 -2.95
C ALA A 52 -4.53 5.40 -1.69
N ARG A 53 -5.37 6.43 -1.52
CA ARG A 53 -6.34 6.51 -0.42
C ARG A 53 -7.36 5.39 -0.48
N ALA A 54 -7.92 5.09 -1.65
CA ALA A 54 -8.89 4.00 -1.81
C ALA A 54 -8.30 2.62 -1.48
N VAL A 55 -7.04 2.37 -1.85
CA VAL A 55 -6.32 1.14 -1.46
C VAL A 55 -6.10 1.10 0.05
N SER A 56 -5.67 2.21 0.66
CA SER A 56 -5.50 2.30 2.12
C SER A 56 -6.80 2.05 2.88
N TYR A 57 -7.90 2.68 2.45
CA TYR A 57 -9.21 2.55 3.10
C TYR A 57 -9.77 1.13 2.97
N ARG A 58 -9.58 0.51 1.80
CA ARG A 58 -9.99 -0.88 1.56
C ARG A 58 -9.17 -1.83 2.43
N ASN A 59 -7.85 -1.67 2.46
CA ASN A 59 -6.99 -2.50 3.29
C ASN A 59 -7.30 -2.32 4.79
N GLU A 60 -7.60 -1.12 5.25
CA GLU A 60 -7.98 -0.85 6.64
C GLU A 60 -9.33 -1.48 6.99
N SER A 61 -10.35 -1.31 6.14
CA SER A 61 -11.68 -1.90 6.34
C SER A 61 -11.65 -3.43 6.26
N ASP A 62 -10.93 -3.98 5.28
CA ASP A 62 -10.76 -5.43 5.11
C ASP A 62 -9.96 -6.02 6.28
N ASN A 63 -8.93 -5.32 6.78
CA ASN A 63 -8.19 -5.74 7.96
C ASN A 63 -9.06 -5.71 9.22
N ALA A 64 -9.87 -4.66 9.42
CA ALA A 64 -10.77 -4.58 10.56
C ALA A 64 -11.83 -5.69 10.53
N LEU A 65 -12.40 -5.96 9.35
CA LEU A 65 -13.33 -7.07 9.16
C LEU A 65 -12.67 -8.42 9.44
N LEU A 66 -11.44 -8.62 8.96
CA LEU A 66 -10.68 -9.86 9.15
C LEU A 66 -10.24 -10.03 10.62
N GLU A 67 -9.96 -8.95 11.33
CA GLU A 67 -9.74 -8.96 12.78
C GLU A 67 -11.01 -9.38 13.52
N LEU A 68 -12.16 -8.74 13.26
CA LEU A 68 -13.43 -9.11 13.85
C LEU A 68 -13.78 -10.59 13.60
N LEU A 69 -13.66 -11.04 12.34
CA LEU A 69 -14.01 -12.42 11.97
C LEU A 69 -13.09 -13.45 12.62
N CYS A 70 -11.77 -13.26 12.57
CA CYS A 70 -10.81 -14.25 13.08
C CYS A 70 -10.66 -14.22 14.61
N ASP A 71 -10.71 -13.04 15.22
CA ASP A 71 -10.39 -12.88 16.64
C ASP A 71 -11.65 -12.98 17.53
N GLU A 72 -12.84 -12.65 17.02
CA GLU A 72 -14.08 -12.66 17.80
C GLU A 72 -15.11 -13.68 17.30
N VAL A 73 -15.46 -13.66 16.01
CA VAL A 73 -16.62 -14.43 15.49
C VAL A 73 -16.32 -15.92 15.32
N LEU A 74 -15.23 -16.26 14.63
CA LEU A 74 -14.88 -17.64 14.30
C LEU A 74 -14.59 -18.53 15.53
N PRO A 75 -13.89 -18.05 16.57
CA PRO A 75 -13.70 -18.83 17.79
C PRO A 75 -15.02 -19.21 18.47
N GLN A 76 -16.01 -18.31 18.48
CA GLN A 76 -17.33 -18.57 19.06
C GLN A 76 -18.14 -19.59 18.27
N LEU A 77 -18.01 -19.59 16.94
CA LEU A 77 -18.69 -20.53 16.05
C LEU A 77 -18.04 -21.90 15.98
N SER A 78 -16.79 -22.06 16.44
CA SER A 78 -16.03 -23.32 16.35
C SER A 78 -16.76 -24.54 16.93
N SER A 79 -17.56 -24.33 17.98
CA SER A 79 -18.36 -25.37 18.65
C SER A 79 -19.56 -25.87 17.83
N GLN A 80 -19.97 -25.13 16.81
CA GLN A 80 -21.11 -25.47 15.93
C GLN A 80 -20.66 -26.10 14.61
N LEU A 81 -19.35 -26.20 14.38
CA LEU A 81 -18.77 -26.73 13.17
C LEU A 81 -18.54 -28.25 13.29
N THR A 82 -18.49 -28.93 12.14
CA THR A 82 -18.04 -30.33 12.11
C THR A 82 -16.58 -30.41 12.56
N ALA A 83 -16.16 -31.56 13.09
CA ALA A 83 -14.79 -31.75 13.55
C ALA A 83 -13.75 -31.42 12.47
N GLU A 84 -14.00 -31.82 11.22
CA GLU A 84 -13.12 -31.50 10.08
C GLU A 84 -13.05 -29.99 9.80
N THR A 85 -14.18 -29.28 9.85
CA THR A 85 -14.21 -27.84 9.61
C THR A 85 -13.59 -27.06 10.78
N ALA A 86 -13.81 -27.51 12.02
CA ALA A 86 -13.18 -26.93 13.20
C ALA A 86 -11.66 -27.08 13.18
N ASP A 87 -11.14 -28.23 12.73
CA ASP A 87 -9.70 -28.47 12.64
C ASP A 87 -9.02 -27.59 11.58
N LYS A 88 -9.65 -27.44 10.41
CA LYS A 88 -9.21 -26.49 9.36
C LYS A 88 -9.22 -25.05 9.86
N LEU A 89 -10.27 -24.67 10.60
CA LEU A 89 -10.39 -23.34 11.19
C LEU A 89 -9.26 -23.08 12.21
N ASN A 90 -9.05 -24.00 13.14
CA ASN A 90 -8.04 -23.88 14.18
C ASN A 90 -6.62 -23.79 13.60
N THR A 91 -6.34 -24.59 12.56
CA THR A 91 -5.06 -24.52 11.83
C THR A 91 -4.84 -23.13 11.21
N CYS A 92 -5.88 -22.56 10.59
CA CYS A 92 -5.82 -21.23 9.98
C CYS A 92 -5.61 -20.12 11.03
N LEU A 93 -6.35 -20.18 12.15
CA LEU A 93 -6.22 -19.22 13.24
C LEU A 93 -4.83 -19.28 13.90
N ALA A 94 -4.28 -20.48 14.09
CA ALA A 94 -2.94 -20.67 14.64
C ALA A 94 -1.85 -20.08 13.72
N ALA A 95 -1.91 -20.34 12.41
CA ALA A 95 -0.98 -19.77 11.44
C ALA A 95 -1.04 -18.24 11.42
N ARG A 96 -2.24 -17.66 11.50
CA ARG A 96 -2.42 -16.20 11.58
C ARG A 96 -1.84 -15.62 12.87
N LEU A 97 -2.03 -16.29 14.00
CA LEU A 97 -1.47 -15.87 15.29
C LEU A 97 0.06 -15.83 15.25
N GLU A 98 0.70 -16.84 14.65
CA GLU A 98 2.16 -16.90 14.47
C GLU A 98 2.66 -15.71 13.62
N ILE A 99 1.97 -15.37 12.53
CA ILE A 99 2.30 -14.22 11.70
C ILE A 99 2.19 -12.91 12.49
N LYS A 100 1.10 -12.71 13.25
CA LYS A 100 0.91 -11.53 14.10
C LYS A 100 2.03 -11.39 15.16
N GLN A 101 2.48 -12.50 15.73
CA GLN A 101 3.58 -12.52 16.70
C GLN A 101 4.93 -12.20 16.05
N ARG A 102 5.17 -12.68 14.82
CA ARG A 102 6.41 -12.39 14.07
C ARG A 102 6.49 -10.94 13.58
N TYR A 103 5.35 -10.32 13.30
CA TYR A 103 5.26 -8.95 12.79
C TYR A 103 4.25 -8.11 13.61
N PRO A 104 4.60 -7.73 14.86
CA PRO A 104 3.72 -6.92 15.69
C PRO A 104 3.48 -5.55 15.03
N LYS A 105 2.25 -5.02 15.17
CA LYS A 105 1.92 -3.66 14.72
C LYS A 105 2.88 -2.65 15.40
N PRO A 106 3.44 -1.67 14.67
CA PRO A 106 4.20 -0.58 15.29
C PRO A 106 3.35 0.14 16.34
N ALA A 107 3.98 0.51 17.45
CA ALA A 107 3.33 1.24 18.55
C ALA A 107 2.92 2.66 18.14
#